data_AF-S4R8R9-F1
#
_entry.id   AF-S4R8R9-F1
#
_cell.length_a   1.000
_cell.length_b   1.000
_cell.length_c   1.000
_cell.angle_alpha   90.00
_cell.angle_beta   90.00
_cell.angle_gamma   90.00
#
_symmetry.space_group_name_H-M   'P 1'
#
loop_
_entity.id
_entity.type
_entity.pdbx_description
1 polymer ?
#
loop_
_entity_poly.entity_id
_entity_poly.type
_entity_poly.pdbx_seq_one_letter_code
_entity_poly.pdbx_strand_id
1 'polypeptide(L)'
;QVDDQMKLLQNCWSDLLVMDHIQRQVQHGTDGAILLVTGQQVDLFSVSAHASEGLQSLLCRAQELVSKLRSLHVDSHEFVCLKYLLLFNPGLKIVRTQALVENVQEQVNAALLEYTLCRAAQPPLHHHHHQQQQQHQHGDKFAQLLLRLPEIRSMSIQAEDYLYCKHVNGEVPCNNLLIEMLHAKQA
;
A
#
# COMPACT_ATOMS: atom_id res chain seq x y z
N GLN A 1 16.95 14.04 -14.95
CA GLN A 1 17.15 12.68 -14.40
C GLN A 1 16.82 12.65 -12.91
N VAL A 2 17.43 13.51 -12.06
CA VAL A 2 17.07 13.62 -10.63
C VAL A 2 15.70 14.31 -10.42
N ASP A 3 15.39 15.38 -11.16
CA ASP A 3 14.12 16.09 -11.03
C ASP A 3 12.89 15.17 -11.22
N ASP A 4 12.97 14.29 -12.22
CA ASP A 4 11.92 13.32 -12.52
C ASP A 4 11.75 12.30 -11.37
N GLN A 5 12.86 11.86 -10.76
CA GLN A 5 12.83 10.98 -9.59
C GLN A 5 12.21 11.67 -8.37
N MET A 6 12.58 12.94 -8.13
CA MET A 6 12.00 13.73 -7.04
C MET A 6 10.50 13.91 -7.23
N LYS A 7 10.05 14.24 -8.45
CA LYS A 7 8.63 14.37 -8.77
C LYS A 7 7.86 13.07 -8.56
N LEU A 8 8.40 11.93 -8.99
CA LEU A 8 7.76 10.64 -8.75
C LEU A 8 7.59 10.38 -7.25
N LEU A 9 8.65 10.59 -6.46
CA LEU A 9 8.61 10.39 -5.01
C LEU A 9 7.69 11.39 -4.29
N GLN A 10 7.74 12.67 -4.64
CA GLN A 10 6.87 13.71 -4.07
C GLN A 10 5.38 13.41 -4.30
N ASN A 11 5.04 12.69 -5.36
CA ASN A 11 3.66 12.33 -5.62
C ASN A 11 3.16 11.11 -4.82
N CYS A 12 4.02 10.12 -4.55
CA CYS A 12 3.60 8.82 -4.01
C CYS A 12 4.21 8.46 -2.65
N TRP A 13 4.99 9.34 -2.00
CA TRP A 13 5.67 9.01 -0.74
C TRP A 13 4.72 8.47 0.34
N SER A 14 3.55 9.08 0.47
CA SER A 14 2.52 8.68 1.43
C SER A 14 1.88 7.35 1.04
N ASP A 15 1.59 7.13 -0.25
CA ASP A 15 1.10 5.85 -0.78
C ASP A 15 2.08 4.72 -0.42
N LEU A 16 3.38 4.96 -0.60
CA LEU A 16 4.43 4.00 -0.30
C LEU A 16 4.56 3.72 1.19
N LEU A 17 4.43 4.74 2.06
CA LEU A 17 4.46 4.57 3.51
C LEU A 17 3.24 3.77 4.02
N VAL A 18 2.05 4.06 3.48
CA VAL A 18 0.84 3.29 3.80
C VAL A 18 1.01 1.85 3.31
N MET A 19 1.44 1.64 2.06
CA MET A 19 1.70 0.30 1.54
C MET A 19 2.74 -0.48 2.37
N ASP A 20 3.82 0.17 2.81
CA ASP A 20 4.84 -0.46 3.64
C ASP A 20 4.31 -0.87 5.02
N HIS A 21 3.50 0.00 5.64
CA HIS A 21 2.80 -0.33 6.88
C HIS A 21 1.88 -1.54 6.71
N ILE A 22 1.05 -1.54 5.65
CA ILE A 22 0.12 -2.62 5.34
C ILE A 22 0.85 -3.93 5.08
N GLN A 23 1.91 -3.92 4.26
CA GLN A 23 2.76 -5.09 3.99
C GLN A 23 3.30 -5.67 5.31
N ARG A 24 3.80 -4.83 6.20
CA ARG A 24 4.34 -5.26 7.50
C ARG A 24 3.29 -5.93 8.37
N GLN A 25 2.07 -5.37 8.42
CA GLN A 25 0.97 -5.99 9.16
C GLN A 25 0.53 -7.32 8.53
N VAL A 26 0.49 -7.41 7.20
CA VAL A 26 0.13 -8.65 6.48
C VAL A 26 1.13 -9.75 6.78
N GLN A 27 2.44 -9.45 6.72
CA GLN A 27 3.51 -10.44 6.86
C GLN A 27 3.82 -10.84 8.31
N HIS A 28 3.71 -9.88 9.24
CA HIS A 28 4.24 -10.03 10.60
C HIS A 28 3.30 -9.51 11.70
N GLY A 29 2.17 -8.90 11.34
CA GLY A 29 1.22 -8.36 12.30
C GLY A 29 0.49 -9.43 13.09
N THR A 30 0.00 -9.06 14.26
CA THR A 30 -0.83 -9.91 15.12
C THR A 30 -2.19 -9.25 15.30
N ASP A 31 -3.26 -10.04 15.38
CA ASP A 31 -4.60 -9.50 15.52
C ASP A 31 -4.74 -8.73 16.83
N GLY A 32 -5.39 -7.56 16.77
CA GLY A 32 -5.53 -6.67 17.93
C GLY A 32 -4.30 -5.82 18.24
N ALA A 33 -3.21 -5.92 17.48
CA ALA A 33 -2.02 -5.09 17.67
C ALA A 33 -1.50 -4.48 16.35
N ILE A 34 -0.76 -3.39 16.48
CA ILE A 34 -0.05 -2.72 15.38
C ILE A 34 1.44 -2.99 15.55
N LEU A 35 2.06 -3.60 14.53
CA LEU A 35 3.51 -3.78 14.47
C LEU A 35 4.18 -2.55 13.85
N LEU A 36 4.96 -1.83 14.64
CA LEU A 36 5.74 -0.68 14.18
C LEU A 36 7.02 -1.14 13.45
N VAL A 37 7.58 -0.24 12.63
CA VAL A 37 8.86 -0.50 11.92
C VAL A 37 10.02 -0.76 12.88
N THR A 38 9.92 -0.28 14.12
CA THR A 38 10.89 -0.51 15.20
C THR A 38 10.83 -1.93 15.78
N GLY A 39 9.86 -2.75 15.36
CA GLY A 39 9.58 -4.08 15.92
C GLY A 39 8.69 -4.05 17.17
N GLN A 40 8.31 -2.86 17.65
CA GLN A 40 7.39 -2.72 18.78
C GLN A 40 5.96 -3.07 18.36
N GLN A 41 5.24 -3.81 19.22
CA GLN A 41 3.81 -4.00 19.10
C GLN A 41 3.06 -3.02 19.99
N VAL A 42 2.07 -2.34 19.41
CA VAL A 42 1.19 -1.43 20.14
C VAL A 42 -0.22 -2.02 20.12
N ASP A 43 -0.81 -2.18 21.29
CA ASP A 43 -2.17 -2.67 21.43
C ASP A 43 -3.17 -1.72 20.74
N LEU A 44 -3.98 -2.25 19.82
CA LEU A 44 -4.89 -1.44 19.01
C LEU A 44 -5.95 -0.76 19.88
N PHE A 45 -6.44 -1.43 20.92
CA PHE A 45 -7.41 -0.86 21.85
C PHE A 45 -6.86 0.37 22.58
N SER A 46 -5.60 0.32 23.02
CA SER A 46 -4.92 1.43 23.68
C SER A 46 -4.79 2.66 22.77
N VAL A 47 -4.45 2.46 21.49
CA VAL A 47 -4.40 3.53 20.49
C VAL A 47 -5.80 4.06 20.24
N SER A 48 -6.78 3.16 20.08
CA SER A 48 -8.16 3.53 19.83
C SER A 48 -8.84 4.24 21.01
N ALA A 49 -8.36 4.11 22.24
CA ALA A 49 -8.90 4.88 23.36
C ALA A 49 -8.53 6.37 23.30
N HIS A 50 -7.42 6.73 22.61
CA HIS A 50 -6.85 8.08 22.61
C HIS A 50 -6.75 8.71 21.23
N ALA A 51 -7.00 7.96 20.16
CA ALA A 51 -6.90 8.45 18.79
C ALA A 51 -8.12 9.28 18.39
N SER A 52 -7.88 10.39 17.70
CA SER A 52 -8.93 11.20 17.10
C SER A 52 -9.69 10.43 16.02
N GLU A 53 -10.91 10.85 15.71
CA GLU A 53 -11.79 10.18 14.74
C GLU A 53 -11.10 9.90 13.39
N GLY A 54 -10.35 10.86 12.86
CA GLY A 54 -9.59 10.68 11.62
C GLY A 54 -8.55 9.57 11.69
N LEU A 55 -7.84 9.44 12.81
CA LEU A 55 -6.87 8.37 13.03
C LEU A 55 -7.55 7.02 13.24
N GLN A 56 -8.67 6.97 13.97
CA GLN A 56 -9.46 5.73 14.11
C GLN A 56 -9.92 5.20 12.75
N SER A 57 -10.46 6.09 11.92
CA SER A 57 -10.91 5.75 10.57
C SER A 57 -9.78 5.17 9.74
N LEU A 58 -8.60 5.78 9.77
CA LEU A 58 -7.40 5.24 9.10
C LEU A 58 -7.01 3.86 9.61
N LEU A 59 -7.01 3.65 10.93
CA LEU A 59 -6.66 2.37 11.55
C LEU A 59 -7.65 1.28 11.17
N CYS A 60 -8.96 1.54 11.23
CA CYS A 60 -9.98 0.57 10.83
C CYS A 60 -9.82 0.18 9.35
N ARG A 61 -9.68 1.17 8.46
CA ARG A 61 -9.46 0.92 7.02
C ARG A 61 -8.19 0.12 6.76
N ALA A 62 -7.11 0.40 7.50
CA ALA A 62 -5.87 -0.36 7.40
C ALA A 62 -6.07 -1.82 7.82
N GLN A 63 -6.75 -2.08 8.94
CA GLN A 63 -7.01 -3.44 9.42
C GLN A 63 -7.91 -4.24 8.46
N GLU A 64 -8.92 -3.60 7.88
CA GLU A 64 -9.74 -4.21 6.83
C GLU A 64 -8.92 -4.58 5.60
N LEU A 65 -8.05 -3.68 5.14
CA LEU A 65 -7.20 -3.93 3.99
C LEU A 65 -6.17 -5.04 4.26
N VAL A 66 -5.56 -5.05 5.45
CA VAL A 66 -4.67 -6.14 5.90
C VAL A 66 -5.40 -7.48 5.88
N SER A 67 -6.62 -7.53 6.41
CA SER A 67 -7.44 -8.75 6.42
C SER A 67 -7.74 -9.24 4.99
N LYS A 68 -8.11 -8.33 4.08
CA LYS A 68 -8.33 -8.65 2.66
C LYS A 68 -7.06 -9.15 1.97
N LEU A 69 -5.91 -8.55 2.24
CA LEU A 69 -4.63 -8.97 1.64
C LEU A 69 -4.15 -10.32 2.19
N ARG A 70 -4.41 -10.60 3.47
CA ARG A 70 -4.14 -11.93 4.06
C ARG A 70 -5.04 -13.00 3.41
N SER A 71 -6.33 -12.74 3.21
CA SER A 71 -7.22 -13.71 2.55
C SER A 71 -6.85 -13.96 1.07
N LEU A 72 -6.30 -12.95 0.40
CA LEU A 72 -5.73 -13.08 -0.94
C LEU A 72 -4.37 -13.79 -0.97
N HIS A 73 -3.78 -14.11 0.19
CA HIS A 73 -2.45 -14.69 0.30
C HIS A 73 -1.42 -13.86 -0.48
N VAL A 74 -1.44 -12.54 -0.29
CA VAL A 74 -0.52 -11.64 -0.97
C VAL A 74 0.90 -11.86 -0.50
N ASP A 75 1.82 -12.10 -1.44
CA ASP A 75 3.22 -12.35 -1.14
C ASP A 75 4.13 -11.13 -1.40
N SER A 76 5.41 -11.28 -1.08
CA SER A 76 6.41 -10.21 -1.23
C SER A 76 6.61 -9.75 -2.67
N HIS A 77 6.45 -10.61 -3.68
CA HIS A 77 6.65 -10.26 -5.08
C HIS A 77 5.48 -9.39 -5.56
N GLU A 78 4.26 -9.77 -5.17
CA GLU A 78 3.05 -8.99 -5.45
C GLU A 78 3.10 -7.61 -4.77
N PHE A 79 3.57 -7.52 -3.52
CA PHE A 79 3.80 -6.24 -2.85
C PHE A 79 4.82 -5.37 -3.59
N VAL A 80 5.92 -5.95 -4.08
CA VAL A 80 6.91 -5.21 -4.88
C VAL A 80 6.24 -4.64 -6.14
N CYS A 81 5.52 -5.47 -6.91
CA CYS A 81 4.79 -5.00 -8.09
C CYS A 81 3.85 -3.84 -7.74
N LEU A 82 3.04 -3.96 -6.68
CA LEU A 82 2.13 -2.88 -6.25
C LEU A 82 2.87 -1.59 -5.88
N LYS A 83 4.03 -1.66 -5.21
CA LYS A 83 4.85 -0.48 -4.89
C LYS A 83 5.37 0.19 -6.16
N TYR A 84 5.79 -0.57 -7.17
CA TYR A 84 6.17 -0.02 -8.47
C TYR A 84 4.97 0.63 -9.18
N LEU A 85 3.79 0.02 -9.11
CA LEU A 85 2.57 0.59 -9.71
C LEU A 85 2.14 1.90 -9.05
N LEU A 86 2.37 2.06 -7.74
CA LEU A 86 2.18 3.33 -7.02
C LEU A 86 3.21 4.37 -7.43
N LEU A 87 4.49 3.99 -7.48
CA LEU A 87 5.61 4.87 -7.79
C LEU A 87 5.53 5.43 -9.21
N PHE A 88 5.25 4.59 -10.20
CA PHE A 88 5.25 4.95 -11.62
C PHE A 88 3.83 5.28 -12.11
N ASN A 89 3.10 6.18 -11.44
CA ASN A 89 1.73 6.51 -11.81
C ASN A 89 1.66 7.33 -13.14
N PRO A 90 1.08 6.79 -14.23
CA PRO A 90 1.08 7.45 -15.54
C PRO A 90 0.08 8.61 -15.61
N GLY A 91 -0.87 8.70 -14.67
CA GLY A 91 -1.84 9.80 -14.58
C GLY A 91 -1.21 11.15 -14.23
N LEU A 92 0.07 11.15 -13.87
CA LEU A 92 0.83 12.34 -13.51
C LEU A 92 1.65 12.80 -14.73
N LYS A 93 1.14 13.78 -15.47
CA LYS A 93 1.87 14.46 -16.57
C LYS A 93 2.98 15.39 -16.05
N ILE A 94 3.72 14.94 -15.04
CA ILE A 94 4.63 15.75 -14.22
C ILE A 94 6.09 15.48 -14.63
N VAL A 95 6.34 14.37 -15.32
CA VAL A 95 7.67 13.84 -15.64
C VAL A 95 8.00 14.08 -17.12
N ARG A 96 9.25 14.45 -17.43
CA ARG A 96 9.69 14.63 -18.82
C ARG A 96 9.73 13.31 -19.60
N THR A 97 9.87 12.18 -18.90
CA THR A 97 10.00 10.84 -19.47
C THR A 97 8.72 10.02 -19.31
N GLN A 98 7.58 10.57 -19.74
CA GLN A 98 6.27 9.91 -19.65
C GLN A 98 6.27 8.51 -20.30
N ALA A 99 6.90 8.38 -21.47
CA ALA A 99 7.00 7.10 -22.18
C ALA A 99 7.72 6.00 -21.35
N LEU A 100 8.68 6.38 -20.50
CA LEU A 100 9.33 5.42 -19.59
C LEU A 100 8.39 4.99 -18.47
N VAL A 101 7.62 5.92 -17.92
CA VAL A 101 6.63 5.63 -16.86
C VAL A 101 5.56 4.67 -17.38
N GLU A 102 5.02 4.93 -18.58
CA GLU A 102 4.05 4.07 -19.25
C GLU A 102 4.62 2.68 -19.54
N ASN A 103 5.85 2.62 -20.06
CA ASN A 103 6.52 1.35 -20.33
C ASN A 103 6.75 0.52 -19.05
N VAL A 104 7.22 1.15 -17.97
CA VAL A 104 7.37 0.48 -16.67
C VAL A 104 6.03 -0.03 -16.14
N GLN A 105 4.96 0.76 -16.27
CA GLN A 105 3.60 0.31 -15.90
C GLN A 105 3.16 -0.92 -16.69
N GLU A 106 3.33 -0.92 -18.01
CA GLU A 106 2.98 -2.07 -18.85
C GLU A 106 3.76 -3.32 -18.44
N GLN A 107 5.08 -3.19 -18.26
CA GLN A 107 5.93 -4.31 -17.84
C GLN A 107 5.54 -4.87 -16.47
N VAL A 108 5.30 -4.00 -15.48
CA VAL A 108 4.94 -4.43 -14.12
C VAL A 108 3.55 -5.05 -14.09
N ASN A 109 2.58 -4.52 -14.84
CA ASN A 109 1.25 -5.12 -14.96
C ASN A 109 1.33 -6.50 -15.63
N ALA A 110 2.09 -6.63 -16.71
CA ALA A 110 2.29 -7.91 -17.40
C ALA A 110 2.95 -8.94 -16.47
N ALA A 111 4.01 -8.54 -15.77
CA ALA A 111 4.71 -9.42 -14.83
C ALA A 111 3.82 -9.85 -13.66
N LEU A 112 3.02 -8.94 -13.10
CA LEU A 112 2.09 -9.28 -12.01
C LEU A 112 0.97 -10.21 -12.49
N LEU A 113 0.42 -9.97 -13.68
CA LEU A 113 -0.59 -10.84 -14.29
C LEU A 113 -0.02 -12.24 -14.52
N GLU A 114 1.13 -12.35 -15.17
CA GLU A 114 1.81 -13.62 -15.41
C GLU A 114 2.08 -14.36 -14.09
N TYR A 115 2.62 -13.65 -13.09
CA TYR A 115 2.93 -14.24 -11.79
C TYR A 115 1.68 -14.81 -11.09
N THR A 116 0.57 -14.06 -11.08
CA THR A 116 -0.69 -14.51 -10.46
C THR A 116 -1.31 -15.68 -11.21
N LEU A 117 -1.25 -15.70 -12.55
CA LEU A 117 -1.72 -16.81 -13.38
C LEU A 117 -0.88 -18.07 -13.17
N CYS A 118 0.45 -17.96 -13.16
CA CYS A 118 1.35 -19.08 -12.92
C CYS A 118 1.10 -19.71 -11.56
N ARG A 119 0.89 -18.90 -10.50
CA ARG A 119 0.54 -19.40 -9.16
C ARG A 119 -0.81 -20.09 -9.12
N ALA A 120 -1.82 -19.54 -9.81
CA ALA A 120 -3.15 -20.16 -9.87
C ALA A 120 -3.13 -21.50 -10.62
N ALA A 121 -2.26 -21.65 -11.62
CA ALA A 121 -2.12 -22.88 -12.40
C ALA A 121 -1.34 -24.00 -11.69
N GLN A 122 -0.67 -23.74 -10.56
CA GLN A 122 0.06 -24.78 -9.84
C GLN A 122 -0.93 -25.72 -9.13
N PRO A 123 -0.90 -27.05 -9.41
CA PRO A 123 -1.75 -27.99 -8.71
C PRO A 123 -1.32 -28.10 -7.23
N PRO A 124 -2.27 -28.18 -6.28
CA PRO A 124 -1.91 -28.38 -4.89
C PRO A 124 -1.15 -29.70 -4.74
N LEU A 125 0.00 -29.65 -4.07
CA LEU A 125 0.90 -30.80 -3.83
C LEU A 125 0.28 -31.92 -2.97
N HIS A 126 -0.98 -31.77 -2.53
CA HIS A 126 -1.71 -32.77 -1.76
C HIS A 126 -3.10 -32.99 -2.35
N HIS A 127 -3.39 -34.24 -2.74
CA HIS A 127 -4.73 -34.71 -3.08
C HIS A 127 -5.68 -34.57 -1.88
N HIS A 128 -6.40 -33.46 -1.79
CA HIS A 128 -7.63 -33.35 -1.02
C HIS A 128 -8.73 -32.82 -1.94
N HIS A 129 -9.72 -33.67 -2.23
CA HIS A 129 -10.87 -33.40 -3.09
C HIS A 129 -11.73 -32.18 -2.66
N HIS A 130 -11.43 -31.54 -1.51
CA HIS A 130 -12.10 -30.32 -1.06
C HIS A 130 -11.47 -29.00 -1.55
N GLN A 131 -10.29 -29.00 -2.17
CA GLN A 131 -9.61 -27.76 -2.60
C GLN A 131 -10.02 -27.24 -4.00
N GLN A 132 -10.68 -28.04 -4.83
CA GLN A 132 -11.10 -27.61 -6.18
C GLN A 132 -12.10 -26.45 -6.16
N GLN A 133 -12.94 -26.31 -5.12
CA GLN A 133 -13.85 -25.16 -5.00
C GLN A 133 -13.16 -23.85 -4.61
N GLN A 134 -12.02 -23.88 -3.91
CA GLN A 134 -11.27 -22.65 -3.57
C GLN A 134 -10.46 -22.12 -4.75
N GLN A 135 -10.04 -22.99 -5.68
CA GLN A 135 -9.31 -22.56 -6.88
C GLN A 135 -10.15 -21.69 -7.82
N HIS A 136 -11.48 -21.90 -7.89
CA HIS A 136 -12.39 -21.04 -8.66
C HIS A 136 -12.60 -19.65 -8.06
N GLN A 137 -12.33 -19.43 -6.76
CA GLN A 137 -12.38 -18.08 -6.15
C GLN A 137 -11.14 -17.23 -6.43
N HIS A 138 -10.05 -17.83 -6.92
CA HIS A 138 -8.80 -17.14 -7.24
C HIS A 138 -8.73 -16.60 -8.68
N GLY A 139 -9.82 -16.77 -9.45
CA GLY A 139 -9.88 -16.47 -10.90
C GLY A 139 -9.64 -15.01 -11.29
N ASP A 140 -9.48 -14.10 -10.32
CA ASP A 140 -9.12 -12.72 -10.59
C ASP A 140 -8.28 -12.09 -9.47
N LYS A 141 -7.24 -12.81 -9.00
CA LYS A 141 -6.31 -12.24 -8.00
C LYS A 141 -5.66 -10.96 -8.53
N PHE A 142 -5.31 -10.93 -9.82
CA PHE A 142 -4.73 -9.75 -10.48
C PHE A 142 -5.63 -8.51 -10.33
N ALA A 143 -6.90 -8.54 -10.75
CA ALA A 143 -7.73 -7.35 -10.60
C ALA A 143 -8.02 -7.03 -9.13
N GLN A 144 -8.16 -8.04 -8.27
CA GLN A 144 -8.34 -7.80 -6.83
C GLN A 144 -7.17 -7.05 -6.21
N LEU A 145 -5.93 -7.35 -6.62
CA LEU A 145 -4.73 -6.61 -6.23
C LEU A 145 -4.76 -5.17 -6.77
N LEU A 146 -5.11 -4.98 -8.05
CA LEU A 146 -5.20 -3.64 -8.64
C LEU A 146 -6.25 -2.76 -7.96
N LEU A 147 -7.37 -3.34 -7.51
CA LEU A 147 -8.41 -2.64 -6.75
C LEU A 147 -7.90 -2.13 -5.39
N ARG A 148 -6.76 -2.60 -4.89
CA ARG A 148 -6.16 -2.10 -3.64
C ARG A 148 -5.43 -0.78 -3.83
N LEU A 149 -4.92 -0.50 -5.04
CA LEU A 149 -4.20 0.74 -5.35
C LEU A 149 -5.05 2.01 -5.08
N PRO A 150 -6.31 2.13 -5.56
CA PRO A 150 -7.13 3.30 -5.23
C PRO A 150 -7.52 3.37 -3.74
N GLU A 151 -7.69 2.23 -3.06
CA GLU A 151 -7.96 2.21 -1.61
C GLU A 151 -6.76 2.76 -0.81
N ILE A 152 -5.54 2.34 -1.16
CA ILE A 152 -4.28 2.86 -0.59
C ILE A 152 -4.15 4.37 -0.84
N ARG A 153 -4.40 4.82 -2.08
CA ARG A 153 -4.36 6.26 -2.42
C ARG A 153 -5.36 7.09 -1.62
N SER A 154 -6.56 6.54 -1.38
CA SER A 154 -7.55 7.22 -0.56
C SER A 154 -7.13 7.29 0.91
N MET A 155 -6.49 6.24 1.44
CA MET A 155 -5.95 6.24 2.79
C MET A 155 -4.74 7.18 2.95
N SER A 156 -3.87 7.26 1.94
CA SER A 156 -2.70 8.13 1.97
C SER A 156 -3.09 9.61 1.98
N ILE A 157 -4.09 10.02 1.20
CA ILE A 157 -4.65 11.38 1.23
C ILE A 157 -5.18 11.70 2.63
N GLN A 158 -5.96 10.79 3.23
CA GLN A 158 -6.47 10.98 4.59
C GLN A 158 -5.33 11.05 5.63
N ALA A 159 -4.23 10.29 5.44
CA ALA A 159 -3.06 10.35 6.29
C ALA A 159 -2.26 11.65 6.12
N GLU A 160 -2.18 12.19 4.91
CA GLU A 160 -1.61 13.52 4.63
C GLU A 160 -2.42 14.62 5.29
N ASP A 161 -3.76 14.59 5.18
CA ASP A 161 -4.65 15.56 5.83
C ASP A 161 -4.50 15.51 7.36
N TYR A 162 -4.41 14.30 7.93
CA TYR A 162 -4.15 14.11 9.34
C TYR A 162 -2.79 14.70 9.76
N LEU A 163 -1.74 14.41 8.99
CA LEU A 163 -0.40 14.94 9.24
C LEU A 163 -0.36 16.46 9.14
N TYR A 164 -1.04 17.04 8.14
CA TYR A 164 -1.17 18.49 7.96
C TYR A 164 -1.85 19.14 9.16
N CYS A 165 -2.98 18.59 9.62
CA CYS A 165 -3.66 19.06 10.81
C CYS A 165 -2.74 19.06 12.04
N LYS A 166 -1.98 17.97 12.24
CA LYS A 166 -1.03 17.86 13.34
C LYS A 166 0.14 18.85 13.24
N HIS A 167 0.60 19.13 12.03
CA HIS A 167 1.63 20.13 11.78
C HIS A 167 1.14 21.55 12.11
N VAL A 168 -0.04 21.94 11.62
CA VAL A 168 -0.61 23.27 11.87
C VAL A 168 -0.89 23.50 13.36
N ASN A 169 -1.21 22.45 14.11
CA ASN A 169 -1.38 22.51 15.56
C ASN A 169 -0.06 22.53 16.37
N GLY A 170 1.11 22.48 15.70
CA GLY A 170 2.41 22.47 16.35
C GLY A 170 2.79 21.15 17.01
N GLU A 171 2.07 20.06 16.71
CA GLU A 171 2.33 18.74 17.30
C GLU A 171 3.44 17.96 16.57
N VAL A 172 3.81 18.41 15.36
CA VAL A 172 4.90 17.82 14.56
C VAL A 172 6.04 18.83 14.45
N PRO A 173 7.28 18.45 14.84
CA PRO A 173 8.45 19.32 14.70
C PRO A 173 8.65 19.83 13.27
N CYS A 174 9.00 21.12 13.15
CA CYS A 174 9.49 21.69 11.89
C CYS A 174 10.82 21.03 11.49
N ASN A 175 11.14 20.99 10.19
CA ASN A 175 12.33 20.32 9.61
C ASN A 175 12.27 18.78 9.65
N ASN A 176 11.05 18.23 9.53
CA ASN A 176 10.83 16.81 9.29
C ASN A 176 10.69 16.58 7.78
N LEU A 177 11.39 15.58 7.24
CA LEU A 177 11.25 15.14 5.85
C LEU A 177 9.78 14.91 5.45
N LEU A 178 8.94 14.37 6.33
CA LEU A 178 7.51 14.17 6.04
C LEU A 178 6.78 15.50 5.79
N ILE A 179 7.15 16.56 6.50
CA ILE A 179 6.57 17.90 6.31
C ILE A 179 7.11 18.55 5.04
N GLU A 180 8.41 18.37 4.75
CA GLU A 180 8.99 18.82 3.46
C GLU A 180 8.31 18.15 2.27
N MET A 181 8.06 16.84 2.35
CA MET A 181 7.36 16.07 1.33
C MET A 181 5.88 16.46 1.21
N LEU A 182 5.22 16.77 2.33
CA LEU A 182 3.85 17.27 2.35
C LEU A 182 3.74 18.62 1.64
N HIS A 183 4.63 19.58 1.94
CA HIS A 183 4.65 20.87 1.27
C HIS A 183 5.01 20.75 -0.21
N ALA A 184 5.95 19.87 -0.58
CA ALA A 184 6.36 19.69 -1.97
C ALA A 184 5.25 19.11 -2.86
N LYS A 185 4.33 18.31 -2.30
CA LYS A 185 3.20 17.73 -3.04
C LYS A 185 2.05 18.74 -3.25
N GLN A 186 1.95 19.73 -2.37
CA GLN A 186 0.92 20.79 -2.43
C GLN A 186 1.34 22.00 -3.27
N ALA A 187 2.63 22.11 -3.61
CA ALA A 187 3.23 23.17 -4.42
C ALA A 187 3.08 22.94 -5.93
#